data_AF-A0A0N1IFV1-F1
#
_entry.id   AF-A0A0N1IFV1-F1
#
_cell.length_a   1.000
_cell.length_b   1.000
_cell.length_c   1.000
_cell.angle_alpha   90.00
_cell.angle_beta   90.00
_cell.angle_gamma   90.00
#
_symmetry.space_group_name_H-M   'P 1'
#
loop_
_entity.id
_entity.type
_entity.pdbx_description
1 polymer ?
#
loop_
_entity_poly.entity_id
_entity_poly.type
_entity_poly.pdbx_seq_one_letter_code
_entity_poly.pdbx_strand_id
1 'polypeptide(L)'
;MKVYPKENYLFKVSPTRRNSRLSPQGQIKEWPKGQAEVLFHKFDSDYRGFVDLDEFIKQLRPPMSESRRAIVERAFNKLDKTGDGVLSVNDIRRVYSMEAHPRYMSGEETADVVMTRFLANFEPDGDRDGTVTLEEFMNYYSGISVSIDNDCYFDLMMRQCYKL
;
A
#
# COMPACT_ATOMS: atom_id res chain seq x y z
N MET A 1 -13.69 -20.88 -35.65
CA MET A 1 -13.81 -19.44 -35.33
C MET A 1 -15.30 -19.09 -35.37
N LYS A 2 -15.96 -18.98 -34.22
CA LYS A 2 -17.33 -18.45 -34.12
C LYS A 2 -17.37 -17.46 -32.96
N VAL A 3 -17.64 -16.23 -33.36
CA VAL A 3 -17.72 -15.01 -32.57
C VAL A 3 -19.02 -15.04 -31.78
N TYR A 4 -18.96 -14.77 -30.47
CA TYR A 4 -20.15 -14.53 -29.66
C TYR A 4 -20.41 -13.01 -29.56
N PRO A 5 -21.64 -12.54 -29.75
CA PRO A 5 -22.00 -11.13 -29.60
C PRO A 5 -22.16 -10.75 -28.11
N LYS A 6 -21.89 -9.48 -27.81
CA LYS A 6 -22.08 -8.85 -26.49
C LYS A 6 -23.58 -8.66 -26.22
N GLU A 7 -24.11 -9.29 -25.18
CA GLU A 7 -25.44 -8.97 -24.67
C GLU A 7 -25.35 -8.14 -23.38
N ASN A 8 -26.06 -7.01 -23.39
CA ASN A 8 -26.22 -6.05 -22.30
C ASN A 8 -26.96 -6.70 -21.13
N TYR A 9 -26.31 -6.78 -19.96
CA TYR A 9 -26.99 -7.10 -18.71
C TYR A 9 -27.72 -5.86 -18.17
N LEU A 10 -28.91 -5.59 -18.74
CA LEU A 10 -29.92 -4.72 -18.14
C LEU A 10 -30.60 -5.47 -17.00
N PHE A 11 -30.24 -5.18 -15.75
CA PHE A 11 -30.99 -5.64 -14.58
C PHE A 11 -32.35 -4.95 -14.54
N LYS A 12 -33.39 -5.62 -15.07
CA LYS A 12 -34.80 -5.28 -14.79
C LYS A 12 -35.21 -5.90 -13.46
N VAL A 13 -35.54 -5.06 -12.49
CA VAL A 13 -36.20 -5.50 -11.25
C VAL A 13 -37.71 -5.61 -11.49
N SER A 14 -38.22 -6.85 -11.49
CA SER A 14 -39.66 -7.14 -11.53
C SER A 14 -40.21 -7.27 -10.09
N PRO A 15 -41.40 -6.74 -9.77
CA PRO A 15 -41.97 -6.87 -8.44
C PRO A 15 -42.84 -8.13 -8.36
N THR A 16 -42.41 -9.14 -7.60
CA THR A 16 -43.24 -10.31 -7.30
C THR A 16 -43.46 -10.46 -5.81
N ARG A 17 -44.73 -10.68 -5.47
CA ARG A 17 -45.35 -10.67 -4.15
C ARG A 17 -44.77 -11.69 -3.18
N ARG A 18 -44.83 -11.31 -1.90
CA ARG A 18 -44.64 -12.12 -0.67
C ARG A 18 -45.12 -13.57 -0.83
N ASN A 19 -44.27 -14.51 -0.45
CA ASN A 19 -44.74 -15.62 0.37
C ASN A 19 -43.72 -15.99 1.44
N SER A 20 -44.24 -16.18 2.65
CA SER A 20 -43.54 -16.30 3.92
C SER A 20 -42.96 -17.70 4.16
N ARG A 21 -41.71 -17.75 4.63
CA ARG A 21 -41.15 -18.59 5.73
C ARG A 21 -39.67 -18.86 5.49
N LEU A 22 -38.79 -18.02 6.03
CA LEU A 22 -37.41 -18.33 6.41
C LEU A 22 -37.03 -17.50 7.67
N SER A 23 -36.10 -18.03 8.44
CA SER A 23 -35.76 -17.77 9.86
C SER A 23 -35.64 -16.30 10.36
N PRO A 24 -35.94 -16.03 11.65
CA PRO A 24 -35.95 -14.68 12.23
C PRO A 24 -34.59 -14.18 12.74
N GLN A 25 -33.48 -14.35 12.00
CA GLN A 25 -32.27 -13.56 12.26
C GLN A 25 -31.48 -13.40 10.97
N GLY A 26 -31.68 -12.25 10.34
CA GLY A 26 -31.05 -11.87 9.09
C GLY A 26 -31.69 -10.57 8.62
N GLN A 27 -31.66 -9.53 9.48
CA GLN A 27 -31.93 -8.19 9.00
C GLN A 27 -30.91 -7.91 7.90
N ILE A 28 -31.35 -7.92 6.65
CA ILE A 28 -30.63 -7.21 5.59
C ILE A 28 -30.68 -5.77 6.06
N LYS A 29 -29.58 -5.31 6.68
CA LYS A 29 -29.42 -3.93 7.12
C LYS A 29 -29.45 -3.09 5.85
N GLU A 30 -30.62 -2.56 5.51
CA GLU A 30 -30.74 -1.55 4.46
C GLU A 30 -29.79 -0.42 4.85
N TRP A 31 -28.70 -0.27 4.09
CA TRP A 31 -27.81 0.86 4.27
C TRP A 31 -28.61 2.13 3.97
N PRO A 32 -28.56 3.14 4.86
CA PRO A 32 -29.14 4.44 4.60
C PRO A 32 -28.70 4.96 3.22
N LYS A 33 -29.66 5.41 2.42
CA LYS A 33 -29.41 5.94 1.07
C LYS A 33 -28.33 7.02 1.14
N GLY A 34 -27.29 6.88 0.32
CA GLY A 34 -26.11 7.76 0.30
C GLY A 34 -24.90 7.24 1.07
N GLN A 35 -25.02 6.27 2.00
CA GLN A 35 -23.82 5.70 2.66
C GLN A 35 -22.94 4.90 1.70
N ALA A 36 -23.55 4.22 0.73
CA ALA A 36 -22.82 3.51 -0.31
C ALA A 36 -22.03 4.48 -1.20
N GLU A 37 -22.59 5.64 -1.54
CA GLU A 37 -21.91 6.68 -2.32
C GLU A 37 -20.76 7.31 -1.51
N VAL A 38 -20.97 7.61 -0.23
CA VAL A 38 -19.91 8.12 0.66
C VAL A 38 -18.76 7.11 0.81
N LEU A 39 -19.09 5.82 0.98
CA LEU A 39 -18.07 4.78 1.01
C LEU A 39 -17.35 4.69 -0.34
N PHE A 40 -18.10 4.68 -1.45
CA PHE A 40 -17.54 4.61 -2.79
C PHE A 40 -16.55 5.75 -3.05
N HIS A 41 -16.92 6.99 -2.74
CA HIS A 41 -16.03 8.15 -2.84
C HIS A 41 -14.83 8.12 -1.89
N LYS A 42 -14.91 7.35 -0.81
CA LYS A 42 -13.76 7.12 0.08
C LYS A 42 -12.79 6.09 -0.50
N PHE A 43 -13.29 5.14 -1.29
CA PHE A 43 -12.48 4.09 -1.92
C PHE A 43 -11.88 4.56 -3.26
N ASP A 44 -12.66 5.26 -4.07
CA ASP A 44 -12.27 5.85 -5.35
C ASP A 44 -11.38 7.07 -5.11
N SER A 45 -10.06 6.83 -5.08
CA SER A 45 -9.07 7.82 -4.66
C SER A 45 -8.68 8.75 -5.80
N ASP A 46 -8.86 8.29 -7.04
CA ASP A 46 -8.55 9.03 -8.27
C ASP A 46 -9.79 9.60 -9.00
N TYR A 47 -10.98 9.42 -8.42
CA TYR A 47 -12.26 9.92 -8.91
C TYR A 47 -12.60 9.45 -10.33
N ARG A 48 -12.12 8.26 -10.73
CA ARG A 48 -12.44 7.68 -12.04
C ARG A 48 -13.86 7.11 -12.11
N GLY A 49 -14.58 7.07 -10.99
CA GLY A 49 -15.95 6.55 -10.93
C GLY A 49 -16.03 5.03 -10.90
N PHE A 50 -14.90 4.36 -10.63
CA PHE A 50 -14.77 2.93 -10.34
C PHE A 50 -13.64 2.73 -9.34
N VAL A 51 -13.77 1.72 -8.47
CA VAL A 51 -12.73 1.37 -7.49
C VAL A 51 -11.95 0.19 -8.03
N ASP A 52 -10.65 0.39 -8.26
CA ASP A 52 -9.76 -0.69 -8.67
C ASP A 52 -9.45 -1.63 -7.50
N LEU A 53 -9.06 -2.87 -7.80
CA LEU A 53 -8.72 -3.85 -6.77
C LEU A 53 -7.60 -3.34 -5.84
N ASP A 54 -6.65 -2.60 -6.38
CA ASP A 54 -5.55 -2.02 -5.62
C ASP A 54 -6.01 -0.89 -4.69
N GLU A 55 -6.93 -0.05 -5.12
CA GLU A 55 -7.55 0.98 -4.28
C GLU A 55 -8.38 0.36 -3.17
N PHE A 56 -9.13 -0.69 -3.51
CA PHE A 56 -9.92 -1.45 -2.54
C PHE A 56 -9.03 -2.07 -1.45
N ILE A 57 -7.92 -2.73 -1.84
CA ILE A 57 -6.98 -3.34 -0.90
C ILE A 57 -6.24 -2.28 -0.06
N LYS A 58 -5.84 -1.15 -0.67
CA LYS A 58 -5.19 -0.04 0.05
C LYS A 58 -6.10 0.53 1.14
N GLN A 59 -7.38 0.74 0.83
CA GLN A 59 -8.34 1.35 1.77
C GLN A 59 -8.90 0.37 2.80
N LEU A 60 -8.92 -0.93 2.50
CA LEU A 60 -9.26 -1.97 3.48
C LEU A 60 -8.13 -2.22 4.49
N ARG A 61 -6.93 -1.68 4.22
CA ARG A 61 -5.77 -1.88 5.05
C ARG A 61 -5.99 -1.29 6.45
N PRO A 62 -5.85 -2.09 7.53
CA PRO A 62 -5.93 -1.55 8.87
C PRO A 62 -4.77 -0.59 9.13
N PRO A 63 -4.97 0.47 9.94
CA PRO A 63 -3.89 1.33 10.37
C PRO A 63 -2.85 0.50 11.15
N MET A 64 -1.56 0.77 10.93
CA MET A 64 -0.50 0.11 11.68
C MET A 64 -0.62 0.43 13.19
N SER A 65 -0.28 -0.56 14.03
CA SER A 65 -0.18 -0.34 15.48
C SER A 65 0.90 0.70 15.80
N GLU A 66 0.76 1.39 16.94
CA GLU A 66 1.72 2.42 17.36
C GLU A 66 3.13 1.87 17.53
N SER A 67 3.27 0.61 17.97
CA SER A 67 4.55 -0.10 18.07
C SER A 67 5.25 -0.21 16.71
N ARG A 68 4.51 -0.64 15.68
CA ARG A 68 5.03 -0.78 14.30
C ARG A 68 5.35 0.58 13.70
N ARG A 69 4.50 1.58 13.91
CA ARG A 69 4.78 2.95 13.49
C ARG A 69 6.07 3.48 14.12
N ALA A 70 6.24 3.30 15.42
CA ALA A 70 7.41 3.82 16.14
C ALA A 70 8.72 3.21 15.63
N ILE A 71 8.76 1.91 15.31
CA ILE A 71 9.99 1.30 14.76
C ILE A 71 10.27 1.75 13.32
N VAL A 72 9.23 1.99 12.50
CA VAL A 72 9.36 2.54 11.14
C VAL A 72 9.86 3.99 11.18
N GLU A 73 9.31 4.84 12.04
CA GLU A 73 9.79 6.22 12.23
C GLU A 73 11.23 6.24 12.72
N ARG A 74 11.62 5.34 13.64
CA ARG A 74 13.01 5.20 14.10
C ARG A 74 13.95 4.76 12.97
N ALA A 75 13.49 3.88 12.08
CA ALA A 75 14.25 3.50 10.89
C ALA A 75 14.43 4.70 9.95
N PHE A 76 13.36 5.43 9.67
CA PHE A 76 13.38 6.62 8.81
C PHE A 76 14.35 7.68 9.34
N ASN A 77 14.22 8.07 10.60
CA ASN A 77 15.09 9.06 11.25
C ASN A 77 16.55 8.62 11.33
N LYS A 78 16.81 7.31 11.29
CA LYS A 78 18.17 6.79 11.22
C LYS A 78 18.77 6.94 9.83
N LEU A 79 17.95 6.72 8.80
CA LEU A 79 18.36 6.83 7.40
C LEU A 79 18.57 8.28 7.00
N ASP A 80 17.67 9.18 7.41
CA ASP A 80 17.73 10.62 7.14
C ASP A 80 18.93 11.25 7.88
N LYS A 81 20.02 11.53 7.15
CA LYS A 81 21.23 12.15 7.71
C LYS A 81 21.28 13.65 7.48
N THR A 82 20.58 14.12 6.45
CA THR A 82 20.37 15.52 6.14
C THR A 82 19.43 16.19 7.14
N GLY A 83 18.48 15.45 7.70
CA GLY A 83 17.46 15.95 8.62
C GLY A 83 16.42 16.83 7.94
N ASP A 84 16.25 16.70 6.62
CA ASP A 84 15.29 17.44 5.81
C ASP A 84 13.93 16.74 5.71
N GLY A 85 13.77 15.58 6.36
CA GLY A 85 12.50 14.86 6.43
C GLY A 85 12.18 14.04 5.18
N VAL A 86 13.17 13.88 4.29
CA VAL A 86 13.09 13.05 3.08
C VAL A 86 14.35 12.19 2.97
N LEU A 87 14.24 11.00 2.41
CA LEU A 87 15.39 10.14 2.14
C LEU A 87 15.86 10.37 0.71
N SER A 88 17.04 10.97 0.57
CA SER A 88 17.68 11.15 -0.72
C SER A 88 18.70 10.04 -1.00
N VAL A 89 19.17 9.95 -2.25
CA VAL A 89 20.30 9.06 -2.63
C VAL A 89 21.53 9.34 -1.75
N ASN A 90 21.76 10.60 -1.35
CA ASN A 90 22.89 10.98 -0.52
C ASN A 90 22.80 10.42 0.91
N ASP A 91 21.60 10.30 1.46
CA ASP A 91 21.36 9.72 2.79
C ASP A 91 21.63 8.22 2.78
N ILE A 92 21.06 7.53 1.80
CA ILE A 92 21.26 6.09 1.63
C ILE A 92 22.73 5.77 1.40
N ARG A 93 23.46 6.60 0.63
CA ARG A 93 24.90 6.44 0.39
C ARG A 93 25.74 6.46 1.67
N ARG A 94 25.30 7.20 2.70
CA ARG A 94 26.01 7.31 3.97
C ARG A 94 25.71 6.17 4.93
N VAL A 95 24.56 5.52 4.78
CA VAL A 95 24.10 4.47 5.70
C VAL A 95 24.30 3.07 5.13
N TYR A 96 24.20 2.91 3.81
CA TYR A 96 24.27 1.63 3.13
C TYR A 96 25.63 1.46 2.42
N SER A 97 26.45 0.50 2.87
CA SER A 97 27.66 0.14 2.14
C SER A 97 27.28 -0.69 0.89
N MET A 98 27.46 -0.10 -0.29
CA MET A 98 27.19 -0.75 -1.58
C MET A 98 28.21 -1.82 -1.96
N GLU A 99 29.30 -1.95 -1.18
CA GLU A 99 30.43 -2.83 -1.46
C GLU A 99 30.03 -4.30 -1.57
N ALA A 100 28.89 -4.70 -1.00
CA ALA A 100 28.37 -6.06 -1.06
C ALA A 100 27.30 -6.29 -2.15
N HIS A 101 26.89 -5.26 -2.91
CA HIS A 101 25.84 -5.44 -3.92
C HIS A 101 26.41 -6.13 -5.18
N PRO A 102 25.91 -7.32 -5.59
CA PRO A 102 26.52 -8.12 -6.67
C PRO A 102 26.68 -7.36 -7.99
N ARG A 103 25.70 -6.51 -8.35
CA ARG A 103 25.74 -5.72 -9.60
C ARG A 103 26.65 -4.48 -9.55
N TYR A 104 26.96 -4.01 -8.35
CA TYR A 104 27.99 -2.98 -8.14
C TYR A 104 29.38 -3.62 -8.20
N MET A 105 29.55 -4.80 -7.59
CA MET A 105 30.79 -5.58 -7.65
C MET A 105 31.13 -6.05 -9.07
N SER A 106 30.12 -6.37 -9.90
CA SER A 106 30.34 -6.73 -11.31
C SER A 106 30.65 -5.53 -12.20
N GLY A 107 30.52 -4.30 -11.70
CA GLY A 107 30.73 -3.06 -12.48
C GLY A 107 29.66 -2.78 -13.52
N GLU A 108 28.56 -3.54 -13.53
CA GLU A 108 27.44 -3.32 -14.47
C GLU A 108 26.65 -2.05 -14.18
N GLU A 109 26.53 -1.67 -12.91
CA GLU A 109 25.74 -0.52 -12.46
C GLU A 109 26.55 0.35 -11.50
N THR A 110 26.41 1.67 -11.62
CA THR A 110 26.99 2.60 -10.66
C THR A 110 26.23 2.53 -9.33
N ALA A 111 26.90 2.89 -8.23
CA ALA A 111 26.29 2.96 -6.91
C ALA A 111 25.01 3.81 -6.92
N ASP A 112 25.04 4.95 -7.62
CA ASP A 112 23.90 5.87 -7.69
C ASP A 112 22.68 5.23 -8.37
N VAL A 113 22.87 4.47 -9.46
CA VAL A 113 21.76 3.76 -10.15
C VAL A 113 21.14 2.69 -9.25
N VAL A 114 21.96 1.93 -8.52
CA VAL A 114 21.46 0.91 -7.60
C VAL A 114 20.70 1.56 -6.43
N MET A 115 21.16 2.71 -5.92
CA MET A 115 20.48 3.46 -4.86
C MET A 115 19.17 4.10 -5.32
N THR A 116 19.15 4.72 -6.51
CA THR A 116 17.91 5.28 -7.07
C THR A 116 16.87 4.18 -7.25
N ARG A 117 17.26 3.00 -7.74
CA ARG A 117 16.35 1.85 -7.84
C ARG A 117 15.87 1.36 -6.48
N PHE A 118 16.74 1.40 -5.46
CA PHE A 118 16.33 1.06 -4.10
C PHE A 118 15.28 2.02 -3.56
N LEU A 119 15.47 3.34 -3.73
CA LEU A 119 14.51 4.37 -3.34
C LEU A 119 13.19 4.24 -4.12
N ALA A 120 13.26 3.94 -5.41
CA ALA A 120 12.10 3.71 -6.26
C ALA A 120 11.22 2.52 -5.84
N ASN A 121 11.68 1.65 -4.93
CA ASN A 121 10.83 0.60 -4.34
C ASN A 121 9.87 1.15 -3.27
N PHE A 122 10.18 2.30 -2.67
CA PHE A 122 9.36 2.94 -1.64
C PHE A 122 8.39 3.97 -2.21
N GLU A 123 8.72 4.55 -3.37
CA GLU A 123 7.84 5.46 -4.12
C GLU A 123 6.72 4.64 -4.80
N PRO A 124 5.44 4.83 -4.42
CA PRO A 124 4.34 4.20 -5.13
C PRO A 124 4.25 4.69 -6.58
N ASP A 125 3.68 3.88 -7.47
CA ASP A 125 3.55 4.23 -8.90
C ASP A 125 2.83 5.57 -9.10
N GLY A 126 3.60 6.62 -9.44
CA GLY A 126 3.07 7.95 -9.73
C GLY A 126 4.11 9.06 -9.54
N ASP A 127 4.77 9.06 -8.39
CA ASP A 127 5.66 10.15 -7.94
C ASP A 127 7.07 9.62 -7.69
N ARG A 128 7.78 9.26 -8.78
CA ARG A 128 9.22 8.94 -8.71
C ARG A 128 10.04 10.22 -8.82
N ASP A 129 10.12 10.97 -7.73
CA ASP A 129 10.92 12.20 -7.65
C ASP A 129 12.38 11.92 -7.23
N GLY A 130 12.69 10.68 -6.85
CA GLY A 130 14.01 10.24 -6.43
C GLY A 130 14.31 10.52 -4.96
N THR A 131 13.28 10.92 -4.20
CA THR A 131 13.30 11.08 -2.75
C THR A 131 12.15 10.28 -2.14
N VAL A 132 12.28 9.94 -0.86
CA VAL A 132 11.23 9.18 -0.17
C VAL A 132 10.82 9.93 1.08
N THR A 133 9.58 10.38 1.12
CA THR A 133 8.98 11.03 2.29
C THR A 133 8.66 10.01 3.38
N LEU A 134 8.48 10.49 4.62
CA LEU A 134 8.03 9.64 5.73
C LEU A 134 6.69 8.96 5.41
N GLU A 135 5.79 9.67 4.72
CA GLU A 135 4.48 9.15 4.34
C GLU A 135 4.59 7.97 3.37
N GLU A 136 5.42 8.08 2.34
CA GLU A 136 5.66 6.99 1.37
C GLU A 136 6.34 5.80 2.03
N PHE A 137 7.34 6.06 2.87
CA PHE A 137 8.02 5.02 3.64
C PHE A 137 7.03 4.27 4.55
N MET A 138 6.16 5.01 5.24
CA MET A 138 5.10 4.45 6.09
C MET A 138 4.08 3.66 5.28
N ASN A 139 3.67 4.13 4.11
CA ASN A 139 2.74 3.44 3.23
C ASN A 139 3.32 2.12 2.70
N TYR A 140 4.60 2.10 2.35
CA TYR A 140 5.32 0.90 1.96
C TYR A 140 5.34 -0.13 3.10
N TYR A 141 5.76 0.27 4.31
CA TYR A 141 5.79 -0.63 5.47
C TYR A 141 4.41 -1.02 5.97
N SER A 142 3.39 -0.22 5.71
CA SER A 142 2.00 -0.59 5.97
C SER A 142 1.59 -1.80 5.13
N GLY A 143 2.03 -1.90 3.88
CA GLY A 143 1.80 -3.07 3.03
C GLY A 143 2.50 -4.33 3.56
N ILE A 144 3.77 -4.20 3.97
CA ILE A 144 4.53 -5.32 4.58
C ILE A 144 3.96 -5.71 5.94
N SER A 145 3.49 -4.74 6.72
CA SER A 145 2.89 -4.97 8.03
C SER A 145 1.66 -5.88 7.91
N VAL A 146 0.85 -5.73 6.85
CA VAL A 146 -0.34 -6.57 6.63
C VAL A 146 -0.01 -8.03 6.37
N SER A 147 1.16 -8.32 5.79
CA SER A 147 1.60 -9.70 5.55
C SER A 147 2.30 -10.34 6.76
N ILE A 148 2.51 -9.58 7.84
CA ILE A 148 3.18 -10.04 9.07
C ILE A 148 2.20 -9.97 10.24
N ASP A 149 1.78 -11.13 10.73
CA ASP A 149 0.84 -11.22 11.85
C ASP A 149 1.47 -10.84 13.20
N ASN A 150 2.77 -11.10 13.40
CA ASN A 150 3.44 -10.93 14.68
C ASN A 150 4.25 -9.63 14.76
N ASP A 151 3.86 -8.73 15.67
CA ASP A 151 4.54 -7.46 15.93
C ASP A 151 6.03 -7.63 16.32
N CYS A 152 6.37 -8.66 17.11
CA CYS A 152 7.75 -8.92 17.50
C CYS A 152 8.61 -9.34 16.30
N TYR A 153 8.02 -10.07 15.34
CA TYR A 153 8.73 -10.44 14.12
C TYR A 153 8.94 -9.22 13.22
N PHE A 154 7.92 -8.35 13.11
CA PHE A 154 8.04 -7.09 12.38
C PHE A 154 9.14 -6.19 12.99
N ASP A 155 9.15 -6.02 14.32
CA ASP A 155 10.17 -5.26 15.04
C ASP A 155 11.57 -5.86 14.83
N LEU A 156 11.72 -7.19 14.94
CA LEU A 156 12.99 -7.87 14.68
C LEU A 156 13.46 -7.66 13.24
N MET A 157 12.57 -7.80 12.26
CA MET A 157 12.87 -7.59 10.85
C MET A 157 13.36 -6.16 10.61
N MET A 158 12.65 -5.15 11.14
CA MET A 158 13.04 -3.75 11.02
C MET A 158 14.41 -3.47 11.67
N ARG A 159 14.67 -4.04 12.85
CA ARG A 159 15.97 -3.91 13.52
C ARG A 159 17.09 -4.54 12.72
N GLN A 160 16.87 -5.69 12.11
CA GLN A 160 17.88 -6.36 11.28
C GLN A 160 18.14 -5.60 9.98
N CYS A 161 17.08 -5.17 9.27
CA CYS A 161 17.20 -4.44 8.02
C CYS A 161 17.92 -3.10 8.19
N TYR A 162 17.64 -2.37 9.26
CA TYR A 162 18.17 -1.02 9.49
C TYR A 162 19.24 -0.95 10.58
N LYS A 163 19.67 -2.09 11.13
CA LYS A 163 20.64 -2.21 12.22
C LYS A 163 20.30 -1.35 13.45
N LEU A 164 19.02 -1.26 13.82
CA LEU A 164 18.50 -0.40 14.91
C LEU A 164 18.86 -0.90 16.31
#